data_AF-A0A848CDV1-F1
#
_entry.id   AF-A0A848CDV1-F1
#
_cell.length_a   1.000
_cell.length_b   1.000
_cell.length_c   1.000
_cell.angle_alpha   90.00
_cell.angle_beta   90.00
_cell.angle_gamma   90.00
#
_symmetry.space_group_name_H-M   'P 1'
#
loop_
_entity.id
_entity.type
_entity.pdbx_description
1 polymer ?
#
loop_
_entity_poly.entity_id
_entity_poly.type
_entity_poly.pdbx_seq_one_letter_code
_entity_poly.pdbx_strand_id
1 'polypeptide(L)'
;MNYYWLLFFDANQPRRPAVLRQLLANRQKGSALYFGMLANWLQYIGLFSGFDEAKFDREIQQLVTAAYLEAGLAGLTLSTKGVEFINENDLKLELAQPKLFRIFPMELVANLILLAVQVASEASYQNKQYYVVTDNVYSQYLFKRWLTQSNYGLTGLQEELVPSLATFLANEPPQKATIFAQKLRGHNFPGQTNEQLATIYGKFPFEIEQIWLDLLSRFAYYLYQGDGKLAELMALTQPNFEPVRASRFKTINAFMAGNTIKEIASRLHIKENTVLDHLYEAYIWHGKPDLLKLVSAKEQELMTKLFVETKSQEEWSYQDLVAVQPEIAFYKFRIFEIARGRKRWQT
;
A
#
# COMPACT_ATOMS: atom_id res chain seq x y z
N MET A 1 -4.81 -21.32 8.68
CA MET A 1 -3.54 -20.73 8.21
C MET A 1 -3.86 -19.72 7.12
N ASN A 2 -3.17 -18.58 7.09
CA ASN A 2 -3.44 -17.53 6.11
C ASN A 2 -2.45 -17.65 4.94
N TYR A 3 -2.88 -18.25 3.83
CA TYR A 3 -2.04 -18.49 2.65
C TYR A 3 -1.78 -17.24 1.81
N TYR A 4 -2.50 -16.14 2.11
CA TYR A 4 -2.36 -14.87 1.43
C TYR A 4 -0.89 -14.38 1.36
N TRP A 5 -0.12 -14.61 2.42
CA TRP A 5 1.26 -14.15 2.49
C TRP A 5 2.16 -14.78 1.44
N LEU A 6 1.86 -15.99 0.95
CA LEU A 6 2.67 -16.65 -0.08
C LEU A 6 2.79 -15.80 -1.34
N LEU A 7 1.76 -15.00 -1.66
CA LEU A 7 1.72 -14.11 -2.82
C LEU A 7 2.72 -12.94 -2.76
N PHE A 8 3.39 -12.74 -1.63
CA PHE A 8 4.44 -11.72 -1.49
C PHE A 8 5.85 -12.29 -1.61
N PHE A 9 6.02 -13.62 -1.64
CA PHE A 9 7.31 -14.28 -1.72
C PHE A 9 7.60 -14.78 -3.13
N ASP A 10 8.88 -15.04 -3.40
CA ASP A 10 9.37 -15.50 -4.70
C ASP A 10 10.16 -16.80 -4.50
N ALA A 11 10.13 -17.70 -5.48
CA ALA A 11 10.82 -18.98 -5.40
C ALA A 11 12.34 -18.85 -5.55
N ASN A 12 12.80 -17.86 -6.31
CA ASN A 12 14.20 -17.65 -6.66
C ASN A 12 14.84 -16.47 -5.93
N GLN A 13 14.03 -15.50 -5.50
CA GLN A 13 14.51 -14.28 -4.84
C GLN A 13 14.14 -14.25 -3.36
N PRO A 14 15.12 -14.25 -2.44
CA PRO A 14 14.82 -14.15 -1.02
C PRO A 14 14.16 -12.81 -0.70
N ARG A 15 13.05 -12.88 0.05
CA ARG A 15 12.29 -11.72 0.49
C ARG A 15 12.37 -11.57 2.01
N ARG A 16 12.51 -10.33 2.49
CA ARG A 16 12.65 -10.04 3.93
C ARG A 16 11.27 -9.79 4.54
N PRO A 17 10.66 -10.71 5.32
CA PRO A 17 9.32 -10.53 5.88
C PRO A 17 9.23 -9.28 6.78
N ALA A 18 10.31 -8.93 7.48
CA ALA A 18 10.37 -7.72 8.29
C ALA A 18 10.24 -6.42 7.49
N VAL A 19 10.62 -6.43 6.20
CA VAL A 19 10.42 -5.29 5.29
C VAL A 19 8.96 -5.20 4.90
N LEU A 20 8.33 -6.32 4.49
CA LEU A 20 6.89 -6.36 4.19
C LEU A 20 6.07 -5.87 5.38
N ARG A 21 6.35 -6.39 6.58
CA ARG A 21 5.72 -5.97 7.84
C ARG A 21 5.79 -4.45 8.05
N GLN A 22 6.98 -3.86 7.85
CA GLN A 22 7.16 -2.42 7.99
C GLN A 22 6.33 -1.63 6.97
N LEU A 23 6.29 -2.07 5.71
CA LEU A 23 5.53 -1.40 4.65
C LEU A 23 4.01 -1.48 4.88
N LEU A 24 3.51 -2.65 5.28
CA LEU A 24 2.10 -2.85 5.62
C LEU A 24 1.69 -2.06 6.87
N ALA A 25 2.60 -1.93 7.85
CA ALA A 25 2.43 -1.03 9.01
C ALA A 25 2.65 0.47 8.69
N ASN A 26 2.79 0.84 7.41
CA ASN A 26 3.06 2.21 6.93
C ASN A 26 4.32 2.87 7.53
N ARG A 27 5.32 2.05 7.91
CA ARG A 27 6.63 2.48 8.42
C ARG A 27 7.63 2.62 7.27
N GLN A 28 7.64 3.79 6.66
CA GLN A 28 8.47 4.13 5.50
C GLN A 28 9.84 4.69 5.92
N LYS A 29 10.76 3.82 6.34
CA LYS A 29 12.19 4.17 6.50
C LYS A 29 12.94 3.95 5.18
N GLY A 30 14.06 4.65 4.97
CA GLY A 30 14.81 4.58 3.71
C GLY A 30 15.22 3.14 3.33
N SER A 31 15.61 2.32 4.33
CA SER A 31 15.93 0.91 4.11
C SER A 31 14.72 0.04 3.74
N ALA A 32 13.58 0.24 4.39
CA ALA A 32 12.35 -0.50 4.11
C ALA A 32 11.80 -0.14 2.73
N LEU A 33 11.87 1.14 2.35
CA LEU A 33 11.51 1.60 1.02
C LEU A 33 12.43 1.01 -0.05
N TYR A 34 13.74 0.95 0.20
CA TYR A 34 14.68 0.35 -0.74
C TYR A 34 14.39 -1.14 -0.99
N PHE A 35 14.33 -1.96 0.06
CA PHE A 35 14.04 -3.39 -0.11
C PHE A 35 12.61 -3.63 -0.60
N GLY A 36 11.66 -2.78 -0.23
CA GLY A 36 10.30 -2.78 -0.75
C GLY A 36 10.24 -2.49 -2.25
N MET A 37 11.07 -1.58 -2.75
CA MET A 37 11.18 -1.27 -4.17
C MET A 37 11.70 -2.48 -4.95
N LEU A 38 12.76 -3.14 -4.45
CA LEU A 38 13.30 -4.34 -5.08
C LEU A 38 12.27 -5.47 -5.17
N ALA A 39 11.47 -5.64 -4.11
CA ALA A 39 10.41 -6.65 -4.03
C ALA A 39 9.08 -6.23 -4.66
N ASN A 40 9.01 -5.04 -5.29
CA ASN A 40 7.77 -4.45 -5.82
C ASN A 40 6.62 -4.36 -4.79
N TRP A 41 6.94 -4.15 -3.52
CA TRP A 41 5.98 -4.05 -2.42
C TRP A 41 5.53 -2.62 -2.13
N LEU A 42 6.19 -1.61 -2.71
CA LEU A 42 5.86 -0.21 -2.49
C LEU A 42 4.40 0.14 -2.85
N GLN A 43 3.83 -0.57 -3.81
CA GLN A 43 2.45 -0.41 -4.23
C GLN A 43 1.42 -0.90 -3.20
N TYR A 44 1.81 -1.76 -2.25
CA TYR A 44 0.91 -2.33 -1.24
C TYR A 44 0.96 -1.59 0.11
N ILE A 45 1.68 -0.47 0.17
CA ILE A 45 1.68 0.39 1.36
C ILE A 45 0.25 0.88 1.61
N GLY A 46 -0.23 0.69 2.83
CA GLY A 46 -1.59 1.09 3.23
C GLY A 46 -2.68 0.08 2.88
N LEU A 47 -2.35 -1.10 2.31
CA LEU A 47 -3.31 -2.12 1.94
C LEU A 47 -4.17 -2.62 3.11
N PHE A 48 -3.58 -2.76 4.30
CA PHE A 48 -4.26 -3.22 5.51
C PHE A 48 -4.40 -2.09 6.53
N SER A 49 -5.59 -1.49 6.61
CA SER A 49 -5.94 -0.62 7.73
C SER A 49 -5.99 -1.42 9.03
N GLY A 50 -5.25 -1.01 10.06
CA GLY A 50 -5.20 -1.75 11.33
C GLY A 50 -4.34 -3.02 11.29
N PHE A 51 -3.31 -3.06 10.45
CA PHE A 51 -2.36 -4.18 10.34
C PHE A 51 -1.82 -4.64 11.70
N ASP A 52 -2.09 -5.89 12.06
CA ASP A 52 -1.57 -6.53 13.28
C ASP A 52 -0.23 -7.24 12.99
N GLU A 53 0.86 -6.59 13.39
CA GLU A 53 2.23 -7.10 13.23
C GLU A 53 2.46 -8.44 13.93
N ALA A 54 1.86 -8.64 15.11
CA ALA A 54 2.03 -9.88 15.85
C ALA A 54 1.28 -11.03 15.18
N LYS A 55 0.09 -10.77 14.62
CA LYS A 55 -0.63 -11.73 13.79
C LYS A 55 0.16 -12.07 12.53
N PHE A 56 0.71 -11.07 11.83
CA PHE A 56 1.55 -11.29 10.67
C PHE A 56 2.75 -12.20 10.98
N ASP A 57 3.50 -11.90 12.04
CA ASP A 57 4.69 -12.70 12.41
C ASP A 57 4.30 -14.16 12.74
N ARG A 58 3.18 -14.36 13.45
CA ARG A 58 2.65 -15.70 13.71
C ARG A 58 2.27 -16.44 12.43
N GLU A 59 1.59 -15.77 11.50
CA GLU A 59 1.15 -16.37 10.24
C GLU A 59 2.32 -16.70 9.30
N ILE A 60 3.35 -15.84 9.23
CA ILE A 60 4.59 -16.15 8.51
C ILE A 60 5.27 -17.38 9.13
N GLN A 61 5.36 -17.44 10.46
CA GLN A 61 6.01 -18.59 11.11
C GLN A 61 5.23 -19.89 10.93
N GLN A 62 3.90 -19.84 10.85
CA GLN A 62 3.08 -21.00 10.49
C GLN A 62 3.42 -21.50 9.09
N LEU A 63 3.58 -20.61 8.10
CA LEU A 63 3.94 -20.98 6.72
C LEU A 63 5.34 -21.59 6.62
N VAL A 64 6.31 -21.07 7.39
CA VAL A 64 7.66 -21.66 7.49
C VAL A 64 7.59 -23.04 8.14
N THR A 65 6.90 -23.18 9.28
CA THR A 65 6.76 -24.46 10.00
C THR A 65 6.05 -25.51 9.15
N ALA A 66 5.08 -25.09 8.34
CA ALA A 66 4.34 -25.95 7.43
C ALA A 66 5.05 -26.17 6.07
N ALA A 67 6.30 -25.69 5.92
CA ALA A 67 7.14 -25.82 4.74
C ALA A 67 6.56 -25.25 3.44
N TYR A 68 5.72 -24.20 3.53
CA TYR A 68 5.33 -23.40 2.36
C TYR A 68 6.33 -22.28 2.05
N LEU A 69 7.09 -21.86 3.07
CA LEU A 69 8.21 -20.93 2.95
C LEU A 69 9.48 -21.59 3.49
N GLU A 70 10.61 -21.29 2.85
CA GLU A 70 11.94 -21.76 3.25
C GLU A 70 12.77 -20.59 3.75
N ALA A 71 13.54 -20.81 4.82
CA ALA A 71 14.43 -19.81 5.39
C ALA A 71 15.84 -19.95 4.79
N GLY A 72 16.37 -18.84 4.26
CA GLY A 72 17.74 -18.71 3.81
C GLY A 72 18.47 -17.56 4.52
N LEU A 73 19.77 -17.42 4.25
CA LEU A 73 20.61 -16.38 4.87
C LEU A 73 20.11 -14.95 4.57
N ALA A 74 19.54 -14.72 3.38
CA ALA A 74 19.13 -13.39 2.91
C ALA A 74 17.64 -13.07 3.14
N GLY A 75 16.82 -14.05 3.54
CA GLY A 75 15.37 -13.91 3.68
C GLY A 75 14.62 -15.23 3.53
N LEU A 76 13.32 -15.14 3.23
CA LEU A 76 12.47 -16.29 2.94
C LEU A 76 12.21 -16.42 1.44
N THR A 77 12.09 -17.65 0.94
CA THR A 77 11.66 -17.99 -0.43
C THR A 77 10.42 -18.89 -0.39
N LEU A 78 9.69 -18.96 -1.50
CA LEU A 78 8.69 -20.02 -1.67
C LEU A 78 9.39 -21.38 -1.78
N SER A 79 8.91 -22.37 -1.03
CA SER A 79 9.31 -23.76 -1.24
C SER A 79 8.63 -24.34 -2.48
N THR A 80 9.04 -25.53 -2.93
CA THR A 80 8.31 -26.29 -3.95
C THR A 80 6.84 -26.45 -3.59
N LYS A 81 6.56 -26.82 -2.33
CA LYS A 81 5.19 -26.94 -1.79
C LYS A 81 4.42 -25.62 -1.81
N GLY A 82 5.09 -24.50 -1.54
CA GLY A 82 4.53 -23.15 -1.63
C GLY A 82 4.06 -22.81 -3.04
N VAL A 83 4.92 -23.08 -4.02
CA VAL A 83 4.63 -22.84 -5.44
C VAL A 83 3.50 -23.74 -5.93
N GLU A 84 3.55 -25.05 -5.61
CA GLU A 84 2.49 -26.00 -5.97
C GLU A 84 1.13 -25.56 -5.42
N PHE A 85 1.09 -25.17 -4.14
CA PHE A 85 -0.15 -24.72 -3.51
C PHE A 85 -0.75 -23.47 -4.17
N ILE A 86 0.09 -22.48 -4.53
CA ILE A 86 -0.36 -21.31 -5.27
C ILE A 86 -0.99 -21.73 -6.61
N ASN A 87 -0.32 -22.62 -7.36
CA ASN A 87 -0.75 -23.04 -8.68
C ASN A 87 -2.03 -23.88 -8.64
N GLU A 88 -2.12 -24.86 -7.73
CA GLU A 88 -3.29 -25.74 -7.56
C GLU A 88 -4.55 -24.98 -7.16
N ASN A 89 -4.39 -23.88 -6.42
CA ASN A 89 -5.50 -23.06 -5.94
C ASN A 89 -5.72 -21.79 -6.77
N ASP A 90 -4.97 -21.59 -7.86
CA ASP A 90 -4.98 -20.39 -8.70
C ASP A 90 -4.89 -19.08 -7.89
N LEU A 91 -4.04 -19.06 -6.85
CA LEU A 91 -3.93 -17.89 -5.98
C LEU A 91 -3.24 -16.73 -6.68
N LYS A 92 -3.87 -15.56 -6.66
CA LYS A 92 -3.32 -14.36 -7.32
C LYS A 92 -3.49 -13.11 -6.48
N LEU A 93 -2.48 -12.24 -6.53
CA LEU A 93 -2.55 -10.88 -6.01
C LEU A 93 -3.02 -9.93 -7.11
N GLU A 94 -4.31 -9.99 -7.45
CA GLU A 94 -4.92 -9.14 -8.48
C GLU A 94 -5.52 -7.86 -7.86
N LEU A 95 -4.69 -6.83 -7.74
CA LEU A 95 -5.13 -5.48 -7.39
C LEU A 95 -4.94 -4.61 -8.64
N ALA A 96 -6.02 -4.00 -9.13
CA ALA A 96 -5.98 -3.20 -10.36
C ALA A 96 -5.29 -1.85 -10.14
N GLN A 97 -5.47 -1.23 -8.97
CA GLN A 97 -4.83 0.04 -8.63
C GLN A 97 -4.30 0.09 -7.18
N PRO A 98 -3.33 -0.76 -6.82
CA PRO A 98 -2.86 -0.92 -5.44
C PRO A 98 -2.31 0.39 -4.83
N LYS A 99 -1.78 1.30 -5.65
CA LYS A 99 -1.34 2.63 -5.20
C LYS A 99 -2.43 3.46 -4.48
N LEU A 100 -3.71 3.18 -4.72
CA LEU A 100 -4.83 3.89 -4.09
C LEU A 100 -4.89 3.66 -2.58
N PHE A 101 -4.41 2.51 -2.09
CA PHE A 101 -4.36 2.20 -0.66
C PHE A 101 -3.45 3.13 0.14
N ARG A 102 -2.43 3.72 -0.51
CA ARG A 102 -1.58 4.75 0.09
C ARG A 102 -2.25 6.13 0.06
N ILE A 103 -3.07 6.38 -0.95
CA ILE A 103 -3.70 7.68 -1.20
C ILE A 103 -4.88 7.87 -0.26
N PHE A 104 -5.74 6.87 -0.16
CA PHE A 104 -6.98 6.94 0.61
C PHE A 104 -6.82 6.26 1.97
N PRO A 105 -7.28 6.89 3.08
CA PRO A 105 -7.39 6.21 4.37
C PRO A 105 -8.55 5.22 4.33
N MET A 106 -8.27 3.98 3.91
CA MET A 106 -9.29 3.00 3.52
C MET A 106 -10.33 2.69 4.59
N GLU A 107 -9.99 2.75 5.87
CA GLU A 107 -10.97 2.55 6.95
C GLU A 107 -12.06 3.64 6.94
N LEU A 108 -11.65 4.91 6.81
CA LEU A 108 -12.59 6.03 6.71
C LEU A 108 -13.38 5.96 5.40
N VAL A 109 -12.72 5.63 4.29
CA VAL A 109 -13.38 5.42 2.99
C VAL A 109 -14.46 4.36 3.08
N ALA A 110 -14.14 3.18 3.63
CA ALA A 110 -15.08 2.09 3.82
C ALA A 110 -16.28 2.55 4.65
N ASN A 111 -16.04 3.21 5.78
CA ASN A 111 -17.10 3.70 6.64
C ASN A 111 -18.01 4.71 5.93
N LEU A 112 -17.46 5.69 5.22
CA LEU A 112 -18.26 6.72 4.53
C LEU A 112 -19.08 6.14 3.37
N ILE A 113 -18.51 5.23 2.57
CA ILE A 113 -19.23 4.59 1.47
C ILE A 113 -20.32 3.65 1.99
N LEU A 114 -20.03 2.85 3.02
CA LEU A 114 -21.03 1.98 3.65
C LEU A 114 -22.17 2.79 4.27
N LEU A 115 -21.87 3.91 4.93
CA LEU A 115 -22.88 4.84 5.45
C LEU A 115 -23.72 5.44 4.31
N ALA A 116 -23.09 5.90 3.23
CA ALA A 116 -23.79 6.47 2.08
C ALA A 116 -24.79 5.47 1.47
N VAL A 117 -24.35 4.23 1.25
CA VAL A 117 -25.20 3.17 0.68
C VAL A 117 -26.33 2.79 1.64
N GLN A 118 -26.03 2.58 2.92
CA GLN A 118 -27.05 2.22 3.91
C GLN A 118 -28.11 3.32 4.04
N VAL A 119 -27.68 4.58 4.16
CA VAL A 119 -28.59 5.72 4.34
C VAL A 119 -29.43 5.95 3.10
N ALA A 120 -28.85 5.83 1.90
CA ALA A 120 -29.60 5.89 0.64
C ALA A 120 -30.66 4.79 0.57
N SER A 121 -30.31 3.56 0.96
CA SER A 121 -31.21 2.41 0.97
C SER A 121 -32.33 2.57 1.99
N GLU A 122 -32.03 2.88 3.26
CA GLU A 122 -33.07 3.02 4.30
C GLU A 122 -34.02 4.19 3.99
N ALA A 123 -33.50 5.28 3.42
CA ALA A 123 -34.30 6.41 3.01
C ALA A 123 -35.30 6.09 1.88
N SER A 124 -34.99 5.14 0.99
CA SER A 124 -35.92 4.78 -0.11
C SER A 124 -37.13 4.00 0.41
N TYR A 125 -37.00 3.36 1.57
CA TYR A 125 -38.09 2.71 2.31
C TYR A 125 -38.68 3.61 3.41
N GLN A 126 -38.30 4.89 3.46
CA GLN A 126 -38.70 5.84 4.50
C GLN A 126 -38.36 5.37 5.93
N ASN A 127 -37.41 4.44 6.07
CA ASN A 127 -37.02 3.92 7.37
C ASN A 127 -36.00 4.85 8.04
N LYS A 128 -36.40 5.38 9.21
CA LYS A 128 -35.55 6.24 10.04
C LYS A 128 -34.97 5.51 11.25
N GLN A 129 -35.39 4.27 11.50
CA GLN A 129 -34.98 3.47 12.65
C GLN A 129 -34.24 2.21 12.16
N TYR A 130 -32.91 2.29 12.17
CA TYR A 130 -32.05 1.19 11.77
C TYR A 130 -30.73 1.25 12.56
N TYR A 131 -30.05 0.10 12.64
CA TYR A 131 -28.71 0.02 13.20
C TYR A 131 -27.69 0.49 12.16
N VAL A 132 -26.86 1.46 12.54
CA VAL A 132 -25.84 2.03 11.66
C VAL A 132 -24.75 0.98 11.37
N VAL A 133 -24.31 0.91 10.11
CA VAL A 133 -23.34 -0.07 9.61
C VAL A 133 -21.94 0.00 10.25
N THR A 134 -21.58 1.14 10.82
CA THR A 134 -20.28 1.38 11.47
C THR A 134 -20.48 1.97 12.86
N ASP A 135 -19.66 1.57 13.82
CA ASP A 135 -19.59 2.13 15.17
C ASP A 135 -18.60 3.30 15.27
N ASN A 136 -17.87 3.61 14.19
CA ASN A 136 -16.89 4.68 14.15
C ASN A 136 -17.58 6.06 14.23
N VAL A 137 -17.61 6.62 15.44
CA VAL A 137 -18.31 7.89 15.76
C VAL A 137 -17.80 9.05 14.88
N TYR A 138 -16.51 9.10 14.59
CA TYR A 138 -15.93 10.14 13.73
C TYR A 138 -16.48 10.07 12.30
N SER A 139 -16.55 8.87 11.72
CA SER A 139 -17.10 8.64 10.38
C SER A 139 -18.59 8.98 10.33
N GLN A 140 -19.36 8.58 11.35
CA GLN A 140 -20.78 8.94 11.45
C GLN A 140 -20.98 10.46 11.54
N TYR A 141 -20.16 11.15 12.34
CA TYR A 141 -20.21 12.60 12.47
C TYR A 141 -19.89 13.29 11.14
N LEU A 142 -18.79 12.91 10.48
CA LEU A 142 -18.39 13.46 9.19
C LEU A 142 -19.49 13.28 8.14
N PHE A 143 -20.03 12.06 8.01
CA PHE A 143 -21.07 11.76 7.05
C PHE A 143 -22.35 12.58 7.31
N LYS A 144 -22.85 12.60 8.55
CA LYS A 144 -24.06 13.37 8.90
C LYS A 144 -23.86 14.86 8.66
N ARG A 145 -22.69 15.40 9.02
CA ARG A 145 -22.35 16.80 8.78
C ARG A 145 -22.32 17.11 7.29
N TRP A 146 -21.69 16.27 6.49
CA TRP A 146 -21.65 16.45 5.04
C TRP A 146 -23.05 16.41 4.43
N LEU A 147 -23.86 15.39 4.76
CA LEU A 147 -25.20 15.21 4.21
C LEU A 147 -26.14 16.38 4.54
N THR A 148 -26.00 16.97 5.73
CA THR A 148 -26.84 18.10 6.17
C THR A 148 -26.36 19.45 5.66
N GLN A 149 -25.04 19.70 5.65
CA GLN A 149 -24.48 21.01 5.27
C GLN A 149 -24.39 21.23 3.76
N SER A 150 -24.38 20.16 2.96
CA SER A 150 -24.26 20.25 1.50
C SER A 150 -25.57 20.60 0.79
N ASN A 151 -26.70 20.76 1.50
CA ASN A 151 -28.06 20.80 0.95
C ASN A 151 -28.38 19.63 0.01
N TYR A 152 -27.61 18.54 0.10
CA TYR A 152 -27.72 17.39 -0.77
C TYR A 152 -28.97 16.57 -0.47
N GLY A 153 -29.26 16.38 0.83
CA GLY A 153 -30.43 15.67 1.29
C GLY A 153 -30.43 14.18 0.92
N LEU A 154 -31.49 13.48 1.34
CA LEU A 154 -31.62 12.04 1.08
C LEU A 154 -31.93 11.75 -0.40
N THR A 155 -32.70 12.62 -1.05
CA THR A 155 -33.05 12.49 -2.47
C THR A 155 -31.82 12.63 -3.37
N GLY A 156 -31.02 13.69 -3.18
CA GLY A 156 -29.79 13.88 -3.97
C GLY A 156 -28.80 12.72 -3.77
N LEU A 157 -28.68 12.21 -2.55
CA LEU A 157 -27.87 11.03 -2.26
C LEU A 157 -28.29 9.81 -3.08
N GLN A 158 -29.59 9.54 -3.20
CA GLN A 158 -30.08 8.42 -4.00
C GLN A 158 -29.86 8.65 -5.50
N GLU A 159 -30.14 9.86 -5.98
CA GLU A 159 -30.06 10.23 -7.40
C GLU A 159 -28.63 10.21 -7.95
N GLU A 160 -27.61 10.49 -7.14
CA GLU A 160 -26.20 10.40 -7.58
C GLU A 160 -25.58 9.03 -7.26
N LEU A 161 -25.77 8.51 -6.04
CA LEU A 161 -25.04 7.32 -5.58
C LEU A 161 -25.42 6.07 -6.35
N VAL A 162 -26.71 5.86 -6.62
CA VAL A 162 -27.18 4.64 -7.28
C VAL A 162 -26.66 4.59 -8.73
N PRO A 163 -26.82 5.65 -9.56
CA PRO A 163 -26.23 5.66 -10.90
C PRO A 163 -24.70 5.59 -10.90
N SER A 164 -24.01 6.28 -9.99
CA SER A 164 -22.55 6.21 -9.88
C SER A 164 -22.07 4.79 -9.57
N LEU A 165 -22.71 4.12 -8.61
CA LEU A 165 -22.38 2.75 -8.25
C LEU A 165 -22.68 1.77 -9.40
N ALA A 166 -23.84 1.92 -10.06
CA ALA A 166 -24.23 1.07 -11.19
C ALA A 166 -23.27 1.24 -12.38
N THR A 167 -22.91 2.49 -12.70
CA THR A 167 -21.97 2.82 -13.78
C THR A 167 -20.58 2.27 -13.50
N PHE A 168 -20.10 2.42 -12.26
CA PHE A 168 -18.81 1.87 -11.86
C PHE A 168 -18.79 0.34 -11.99
N LEU A 169 -19.77 -0.34 -11.39
CA LEU A 169 -19.82 -1.81 -11.37
C LEU A 169 -20.09 -2.43 -12.74
N ALA A 170 -20.73 -1.72 -13.66
CA ALA A 170 -20.94 -2.17 -15.04
C ALA A 170 -19.63 -2.35 -15.83
N ASN A 171 -18.55 -1.70 -15.40
CA ASN A 171 -17.22 -1.80 -16.01
C ASN A 171 -16.34 -2.89 -15.37
N GLU A 172 -16.88 -3.66 -14.42
CA GLU A 172 -16.13 -4.66 -13.67
C GLU A 172 -16.51 -6.10 -14.08
N PRO A 173 -15.62 -7.09 -13.86
CA PRO A 173 -15.99 -8.48 -14.04
C PRO A 173 -17.26 -8.83 -13.22
N PRO A 174 -18.30 -9.45 -13.82
CA PRO A 174 -19.60 -9.62 -13.18
C PRO A 174 -19.54 -10.29 -11.79
N GLN A 175 -18.66 -11.26 -11.61
CA GLN A 175 -18.45 -11.92 -10.31
C GLN A 175 -17.86 -10.95 -9.27
N LYS A 176 -16.83 -10.16 -9.64
CA LYS A 176 -16.21 -9.18 -8.73
C LYS A 176 -17.22 -8.08 -8.35
N ALA A 177 -18.01 -7.61 -9.32
CA ALA A 177 -19.09 -6.65 -9.08
C ALA A 177 -20.16 -7.19 -8.12
N THR A 178 -20.54 -8.47 -8.29
CA THR A 178 -21.53 -9.13 -7.43
C THR A 178 -20.99 -9.31 -6.00
N ILE A 179 -19.74 -9.78 -5.86
CA ILE A 179 -19.06 -9.88 -4.56
C ILE A 179 -19.08 -8.52 -3.85
N PHE A 180 -18.81 -7.44 -4.59
CA PHE A 180 -18.88 -6.10 -4.05
C PHE A 180 -20.30 -5.76 -3.58
N ALA A 181 -21.28 -5.78 -4.47
CA ALA A 181 -22.66 -5.43 -4.11
C ALA A 181 -23.20 -6.25 -2.91
N GLN A 182 -22.86 -7.53 -2.80
CA GLN A 182 -23.34 -8.39 -1.70
C GLN A 182 -22.72 -8.07 -0.34
N LYS A 183 -21.60 -7.35 -0.27
CA LYS A 183 -21.03 -6.89 1.01
C LYS A 183 -21.64 -5.58 1.51
N LEU A 184 -22.33 -4.83 0.64
CA LEU A 184 -23.04 -3.61 1.03
C LEU A 184 -24.22 -3.95 1.94
N ARG A 185 -24.59 -2.99 2.80
CA ARG A 185 -25.73 -3.11 3.71
C ARG A 185 -26.82 -2.12 3.32
N GLY A 186 -28.07 -2.55 3.43
CA GLY A 186 -29.24 -1.73 3.14
C GLY A 186 -30.49 -2.24 3.87
N HIS A 187 -31.64 -1.70 3.50
CA HIS A 187 -32.91 -2.04 4.12
C HIS A 187 -33.20 -3.55 4.01
N ASN A 188 -33.37 -4.22 5.15
CA ASN A 188 -33.55 -5.67 5.27
C ASN A 188 -32.47 -6.53 4.57
N PHE A 189 -31.32 -5.94 4.26
CA PHE A 189 -30.18 -6.64 3.66
C PHE A 189 -28.92 -6.40 4.51
N PRO A 190 -28.54 -7.34 5.38
CA PRO A 190 -27.44 -7.16 6.33
C PRO A 190 -26.05 -7.19 5.68
N GLY A 191 -25.95 -7.51 4.38
CA GLY A 191 -24.70 -7.78 3.68
C GLY A 191 -24.08 -9.13 4.06
N GLN A 192 -23.21 -9.65 3.19
CA GLN A 192 -22.52 -10.92 3.38
C GLN A 192 -21.10 -10.76 3.93
N THR A 193 -20.69 -11.72 4.75
CA THR A 193 -19.33 -11.84 5.30
C THR A 193 -18.34 -12.39 4.27
N ASN A 194 -17.03 -12.24 4.53
CA ASN A 194 -16.00 -12.80 3.67
C ASN A 194 -16.12 -14.33 3.60
N GLU A 195 -16.47 -14.99 4.71
CA GLU A 195 -16.62 -16.43 4.84
C GLU A 195 -17.82 -16.96 4.06
N GLN A 196 -18.96 -16.25 4.10
CA GLN A 196 -20.15 -16.61 3.32
C GLN A 196 -19.88 -16.52 1.82
N LEU A 197 -19.29 -15.41 1.38
CA LEU A 197 -18.94 -15.21 -0.03
C LEU A 197 -17.86 -16.18 -0.50
N ALA A 198 -16.85 -16.45 0.34
CA ALA A 198 -15.83 -17.45 0.09
C ALA A 198 -16.46 -18.83 -0.18
N THR A 199 -17.44 -19.22 0.64
CA THR A 199 -18.18 -20.47 0.46
C THR A 199 -18.99 -20.48 -0.85
N ILE A 200 -19.70 -19.39 -1.17
CA ILE A 200 -20.53 -19.27 -2.37
C ILE A 200 -19.70 -19.35 -3.65
N TYR A 201 -18.53 -18.70 -3.65
CA TYR A 201 -17.69 -18.55 -4.85
C TYR A 201 -16.52 -19.53 -4.93
N GLY A 202 -16.38 -20.45 -3.96
CA GLY A 202 -15.27 -21.41 -3.92
C GLY A 202 -13.91 -20.71 -3.79
N LYS A 203 -13.83 -19.68 -2.95
CA LYS A 203 -12.64 -18.85 -2.74
C LYS A 203 -12.17 -18.92 -1.29
N PHE A 204 -10.96 -18.45 -1.02
CA PHE A 204 -10.51 -18.14 0.32
C PHE A 204 -11.09 -16.79 0.80
N PRO A 205 -11.36 -16.61 2.11
CA PRO A 205 -11.85 -15.34 2.64
C PRO A 205 -10.98 -14.13 2.31
N PHE A 206 -9.66 -14.31 2.21
CA PHE A 206 -8.74 -13.23 1.85
C PHE A 206 -8.92 -12.77 0.40
N GLU A 207 -9.29 -13.66 -0.54
CA GLU A 207 -9.55 -13.27 -1.93
C GLU A 207 -10.78 -12.38 -2.03
N ILE A 208 -11.82 -12.70 -1.24
CA ILE A 208 -13.02 -11.87 -1.13
C ILE A 208 -12.67 -10.48 -0.58
N GLU A 209 -11.85 -10.43 0.46
CA GLU A 209 -11.37 -9.18 1.05
C GLU A 209 -10.56 -8.35 0.05
N GLN A 210 -9.66 -8.98 -0.72
CA GLN A 210 -8.89 -8.29 -1.77
C GLN A 210 -9.78 -7.70 -2.85
N ILE A 211 -10.75 -8.47 -3.37
CA ILE A 211 -11.72 -8.00 -4.37
C ILE A 211 -12.48 -6.80 -3.83
N TRP A 212 -12.93 -6.88 -2.58
CA TRP A 212 -13.66 -5.81 -1.92
C TRP A 212 -12.82 -4.54 -1.77
N LEU A 213 -11.60 -4.66 -1.24
CA LEU A 213 -10.71 -3.52 -1.02
C LEU A 213 -10.28 -2.87 -2.33
N ASP A 214 -9.97 -3.65 -3.36
CA ASP A 214 -9.62 -3.13 -4.68
C ASP A 214 -10.75 -2.29 -5.27
N LEU A 215 -11.95 -2.87 -5.37
CA LEU A 215 -13.13 -2.17 -5.89
C LEU A 215 -13.51 -0.97 -5.04
N LEU A 216 -13.41 -1.07 -3.71
CA LEU A 216 -13.73 0.04 -2.81
C LEU A 216 -12.76 1.21 -3.02
N SER A 217 -11.46 0.94 -3.13
CA SER A 217 -10.45 1.98 -3.36
C SER A 217 -10.65 2.67 -4.71
N ARG A 218 -10.98 1.89 -5.75
CA ARG A 218 -11.23 2.41 -7.10
C ARG A 218 -12.55 3.15 -7.20
N PHE A 219 -13.59 2.71 -6.48
CA PHE A 219 -14.85 3.43 -6.40
C PHE A 219 -14.68 4.77 -5.67
N ALA A 220 -13.92 4.79 -4.57
CA ALA A 220 -13.58 6.05 -3.88
C ALA A 220 -12.80 7.01 -4.80
N TYR A 221 -11.84 6.49 -5.57
CA TYR A 221 -11.13 7.29 -6.55
C TYR A 221 -12.05 7.78 -7.69
N TYR A 222 -12.93 6.93 -8.20
CA TYR A 222 -13.93 7.28 -9.21
C TYR A 222 -14.83 8.42 -8.73
N LEU A 223 -15.37 8.33 -7.51
CA LEU A 223 -16.17 9.39 -6.90
C LEU A 223 -15.36 10.67 -6.68
N TYR A 224 -14.12 10.56 -6.20
CA TYR A 224 -13.24 11.71 -5.96
C TYR A 224 -12.87 12.47 -7.24
N GLN A 225 -12.76 11.78 -8.37
CA GLN A 225 -12.47 12.39 -9.68
C GLN A 225 -13.71 12.99 -10.36
N GLY A 226 -14.90 12.65 -9.89
CA GLY A 226 -16.15 13.19 -10.42
C GLY A 226 -16.40 14.62 -9.97
N ASP A 227 -17.50 15.19 -10.48
CA ASP A 227 -18.07 16.43 -10.00
C ASP A 227 -19.26 16.14 -9.07
N GLY A 228 -19.61 17.09 -8.20
CA GLY A 228 -20.81 16.99 -7.36
C GLY A 228 -20.53 16.64 -5.91
N LYS A 229 -21.57 16.18 -5.21
CA LYS A 229 -21.53 16.08 -3.75
C LYS A 229 -20.82 14.82 -3.27
N LEU A 230 -20.85 13.73 -4.03
CA LEU A 230 -20.08 12.53 -3.67
C LEU A 230 -18.58 12.76 -3.77
N ALA A 231 -18.13 13.62 -4.70
CA ALA A 231 -16.74 14.06 -4.74
C ALA A 231 -16.36 14.85 -3.47
N GLU A 232 -17.24 15.76 -3.00
CA GLU A 232 -17.06 16.46 -1.72
C GLU A 232 -16.96 15.48 -0.53
N LEU A 233 -17.78 14.43 -0.50
CA LEU A 233 -17.71 13.39 0.53
C LEU A 233 -16.34 12.69 0.55
N MET A 234 -15.84 12.28 -0.63
CA MET A 234 -14.53 11.64 -0.72
C MET A 234 -13.40 12.61 -0.39
N ALA A 235 -13.54 13.90 -0.69
CA ALA A 235 -12.55 14.91 -0.32
C ALA A 235 -12.39 15.08 1.21
N LEU A 236 -13.44 14.80 2.00
CA LEU A 236 -13.36 14.81 3.47
C LEU A 236 -12.39 13.75 4.02
N THR A 237 -12.08 12.72 3.24
CA THR A 237 -11.08 11.71 3.59
C THR A 237 -9.65 12.23 3.51
N GLN A 238 -9.45 13.44 2.94
CA GLN A 238 -8.16 14.08 2.74
C GLN A 238 -7.15 13.15 2.04
N PRO A 239 -7.46 12.67 0.82
CA PRO A 239 -6.58 11.76 0.11
C PRO A 239 -5.19 12.38 -0.08
N ASN A 240 -4.16 11.62 0.23
CA ASN A 240 -2.78 12.07 0.12
C ASN A 240 -2.11 11.51 -1.14
N PHE A 241 -2.12 12.31 -2.21
CA PHE A 241 -1.47 11.96 -3.47
C PHE A 241 0.06 12.05 -3.40
N GLU A 242 0.59 12.70 -2.37
CA GLU A 242 2.03 12.89 -2.19
C GLU A 242 2.62 11.72 -1.38
N PRO A 243 3.43 10.85 -2.01
CA PRO A 243 4.06 9.73 -1.31
C PRO A 243 5.07 10.15 -0.24
N VAL A 244 5.68 11.33 -0.39
CA VAL A 244 6.69 11.84 0.55
C VAL A 244 6.01 12.62 1.67
N ARG A 245 6.29 12.26 2.92
CA ARG A 245 5.69 13.00 4.05
C ARG A 245 6.06 14.48 4.01
N ALA A 246 5.08 15.35 4.24
CA ALA A 246 5.26 16.81 4.23
C ALA A 246 6.40 17.30 5.14
N SER A 247 6.62 16.63 6.28
CA SER A 247 7.70 16.94 7.22
C SER A 247 9.10 16.84 6.60
N ARG A 248 9.25 16.10 5.51
CA ARG A 248 10.53 15.82 4.83
C ARG A 248 10.89 16.89 3.81
N PHE A 249 9.93 17.71 3.38
CA PHE A 249 10.18 18.78 2.39
C PHE A 249 11.19 19.82 2.86
N LYS A 250 11.26 20.11 4.17
CA LYS A 250 12.30 21.01 4.71
C LYS A 250 13.72 20.49 4.46
N THR A 251 13.91 19.17 4.54
CA THR A 251 15.20 18.52 4.25
C THR A 251 15.49 18.54 2.76
N ILE A 252 14.50 18.17 1.93
CA ILE A 252 14.65 18.08 0.48
C ILE A 252 14.95 19.45 -0.13
N ASN A 253 14.20 20.48 0.27
CA ASN A 253 14.36 21.85 -0.23
C ASN A 253 15.74 22.42 0.10
N ALA A 254 16.26 22.15 1.31
CA ALA A 254 17.57 22.63 1.69
C ALA A 254 18.70 21.91 0.95
N PHE A 255 18.55 20.62 0.71
CA PHE A 255 19.48 19.89 -0.15
C PHE A 255 19.48 20.43 -1.58
N MET A 256 18.30 20.69 -2.14
CA MET A 256 18.18 21.32 -3.48
C MET A 256 18.74 22.74 -3.53
N ALA A 257 18.74 23.46 -2.40
CA ALA A 257 19.38 24.77 -2.26
C ALA A 257 20.92 24.71 -2.14
N GLY A 258 21.52 23.51 -2.18
CA GLY A 258 22.98 23.32 -2.15
C GLY A 258 23.56 23.08 -0.76
N ASN A 259 22.74 22.94 0.28
CA ASN A 259 23.26 22.62 1.62
C ASN A 259 23.80 21.19 1.70
N THR A 260 24.89 21.01 2.44
CA THR A 260 25.45 19.67 2.73
C THR A 260 24.58 18.89 3.71
N ILE A 261 24.72 17.56 3.74
CA ILE A 261 24.00 16.69 4.69
C ILE A 261 24.22 17.16 6.14
N LYS A 262 25.46 17.52 6.48
CA LYS A 262 25.86 18.00 7.81
C LYS A 262 25.25 19.37 8.15
N GLU A 263 25.22 20.30 7.20
CA GLU A 263 24.55 21.59 7.38
C GLU A 263 23.05 21.43 7.63
N ILE A 264 22.38 20.57 6.85
CA ILE A 264 20.96 20.32 7.00
C ILE A 264 20.67 19.69 8.36
N ALA A 265 21.46 18.69 8.76
CA ALA A 265 21.35 18.02 10.06
C ALA A 265 21.46 19.02 11.21
N SER A 266 22.47 19.90 11.17
CA SER A 266 22.69 20.95 12.15
C SER A 266 21.52 21.94 12.19
N ARG A 267 21.13 22.50 11.04
CA ARG A 267 20.09 23.54 10.92
C ARG A 267 18.69 23.04 11.32
N LEU A 268 18.39 21.77 11.04
CA LEU A 268 17.09 21.16 11.34
C LEU A 268 17.07 20.40 12.67
N HIS A 269 18.19 20.36 13.40
CA HIS A 269 18.34 19.61 14.66
C HIS A 269 17.96 18.12 14.53
N ILE A 270 18.40 17.47 13.46
CA ILE A 270 18.19 16.04 13.20
C ILE A 270 19.53 15.35 12.89
N LYS A 271 19.56 14.02 12.98
CA LYS A 271 20.77 13.24 12.67
C LYS A 271 21.04 13.24 11.17
N GLU A 272 22.30 13.14 10.76
CA GLU A 272 22.68 12.99 9.34
C GLU A 272 22.01 11.77 8.69
N ASN A 273 21.89 10.65 9.41
CA ASN A 273 21.14 9.49 8.92
C ASN A 273 19.65 9.78 8.69
N THR A 274 19.04 10.69 9.46
CA THR A 274 17.66 11.12 9.23
C THR A 274 17.55 12.00 7.99
N VAL A 275 18.55 12.86 7.74
CA VAL A 275 18.64 13.63 6.48
C VAL A 275 18.73 12.67 5.28
N LEU A 276 19.63 11.68 5.36
CA LEU A 276 19.80 10.66 4.33
C LEU A 276 18.50 9.87 4.08
N ASP A 277 17.82 9.42 5.14
CA ASP A 277 16.53 8.71 5.02
C ASP A 277 15.47 9.55 4.27
N HIS A 278 15.38 10.86 4.56
CA HIS A 278 14.46 11.75 3.85
C HIS A 278 14.81 11.89 2.37
N LEU A 279 16.11 11.99 2.05
CA LEU A 279 16.59 12.10 0.68
C LEU A 279 16.38 10.78 -0.09
N TYR A 280 16.64 9.63 0.54
CA TYR A 280 16.39 8.31 -0.05
C TYR A 280 14.93 8.12 -0.41
N GLU A 281 14.03 8.45 0.51
CA GLU A 281 12.60 8.38 0.24
C GLU A 281 12.19 9.27 -0.94
N ALA A 282 12.63 10.52 -0.96
CA ALA A 282 12.33 11.44 -2.05
C ALA A 282 12.84 10.89 -3.39
N TYR A 283 14.05 10.34 -3.41
CA TYR A 283 14.63 9.75 -4.60
C TYR A 283 13.94 8.45 -5.03
N ILE A 284 13.53 7.59 -4.08
CA ILE A 284 12.76 6.35 -4.34
C ILE A 284 11.37 6.64 -4.89
N TRP A 285 10.73 7.75 -4.51
CA TRP A 285 9.43 8.10 -5.05
C TRP A 285 9.54 8.94 -6.32
N HIS A 286 10.25 10.05 -6.26
CA HIS A 286 10.26 11.09 -7.29
C HIS A 286 11.46 11.05 -8.23
N GLY A 287 12.52 10.31 -7.88
CA GLY A 287 13.79 10.32 -8.64
C GLY A 287 14.54 11.64 -8.50
N LYS A 288 14.12 12.48 -7.56
CA LYS A 288 14.71 13.77 -7.22
C LYS A 288 14.82 13.91 -5.70
N PRO A 289 15.83 14.61 -5.18
CA PRO A 289 16.95 15.22 -5.92
C PRO A 289 17.93 14.16 -6.45
N ASP A 290 18.75 14.49 -7.45
CA ASP A 290 19.71 13.53 -8.02
C ASP A 290 20.85 13.20 -7.05
N LEU A 291 20.64 12.14 -6.26
CA LEU A 291 21.57 11.72 -5.21
C LEU A 291 22.86 11.10 -5.77
N LEU A 292 22.86 10.59 -7.01
CA LEU A 292 24.06 10.00 -7.60
C LEU A 292 25.22 11.00 -7.71
N LYS A 293 24.93 12.31 -7.70
CA LYS A 293 25.94 13.37 -7.63
C LYS A 293 26.81 13.31 -6.36
N LEU A 294 26.34 12.66 -5.30
CA LEU A 294 27.11 12.44 -4.06
C LEU A 294 28.07 11.25 -4.15
N VAL A 295 28.00 10.47 -5.24
CA VAL A 295 28.84 9.32 -5.51
C VAL A 295 29.71 9.66 -6.72
N SER A 296 31.03 9.73 -6.54
CA SER A 296 31.95 10.10 -7.62
C SER A 296 31.92 9.07 -8.75
N ALA A 297 32.31 9.48 -9.97
CA ALA A 297 32.31 8.59 -11.13
C ALA A 297 33.18 7.33 -10.89
N LYS A 298 34.32 7.49 -10.23
CA LYS A 298 35.22 6.38 -9.86
C LYS A 298 34.55 5.39 -8.89
N GLU A 299 33.83 5.90 -7.88
CA GLU A 299 33.09 5.06 -6.93
C GLU A 299 31.96 4.30 -7.65
N GLN A 300 31.25 4.94 -8.59
CA GLN A 300 30.20 4.28 -9.37
C GLN A 300 30.73 3.20 -10.31
N GLU A 301 31.87 3.44 -10.96
CA GLU A 301 32.52 2.45 -11.83
C GLU A 301 32.96 1.23 -11.03
N LEU A 302 33.63 1.44 -9.89
CA LEU A 302 34.03 0.37 -8.99
C LEU A 302 32.85 -0.49 -8.55
N MET A 303 31.78 0.14 -8.05
CA MET A 303 30.59 -0.59 -7.60
C MET A 303 29.86 -1.29 -8.76
N THR A 304 29.95 -0.77 -9.99
CA THR A 304 29.39 -1.44 -11.17
C THR A 304 30.14 -2.75 -11.44
N LYS A 305 31.48 -2.72 -11.49
CA LYS A 305 32.31 -3.92 -11.68
C LYS A 305 32.14 -4.94 -10.55
N LEU A 306 32.08 -4.47 -9.30
CA LEU A 306 32.02 -5.34 -8.13
C LEU A 306 30.66 -6.05 -7.97
N PHE A 307 29.56 -5.37 -8.34
CA PHE A 307 28.22 -5.82 -8.01
C PHE A 307 27.30 -6.07 -9.21
N VAL A 308 27.23 -5.12 -10.14
CA VAL A 308 26.27 -5.18 -11.26
C VAL A 308 26.62 -6.29 -12.24
N GLU A 309 27.91 -6.48 -12.49
CA GLU A 309 28.42 -7.46 -13.46
C GLU A 309 28.52 -8.88 -12.88
N THR A 310 28.36 -9.06 -11.56
CA THR A 310 28.74 -10.30 -10.87
C THR A 310 27.60 -11.00 -10.15
N LYS A 311 26.57 -10.28 -9.67
CA LYS A 311 25.52 -10.85 -8.81
C LYS A 311 24.20 -10.09 -8.89
N SER A 312 23.12 -10.71 -8.41
CA SER A 312 21.83 -10.05 -8.33
C SER A 312 21.83 -8.95 -7.26
N GLN A 313 20.96 -7.95 -7.42
CA GLN A 313 20.97 -6.78 -6.54
C GLN A 313 20.60 -7.13 -5.09
N GLU A 314 19.75 -8.14 -4.92
CA GLU A 314 19.30 -8.66 -3.63
C GLU A 314 20.45 -9.25 -2.79
N GLU A 315 21.56 -9.62 -3.45
CA GLU A 315 22.77 -10.19 -2.86
C GLU A 315 23.87 -9.16 -2.58
N TRP A 316 23.65 -7.88 -2.95
CA TRP A 316 24.67 -6.85 -2.72
C TRP A 316 24.87 -6.63 -1.21
N SER A 317 26.13 -6.69 -0.79
CA SER A 317 26.53 -6.47 0.61
C SER A 317 27.53 -5.34 0.70
N TYR A 318 27.30 -4.43 1.64
CA TYR A 318 28.28 -3.40 1.94
C TYR A 318 29.61 -3.97 2.45
N GLN A 319 29.59 -5.16 3.08
CA GLN A 319 30.82 -5.82 3.52
C GLN A 319 31.74 -6.18 2.36
N ASP A 320 31.17 -6.58 1.22
CA ASP A 320 31.96 -6.87 0.01
C ASP A 320 32.64 -5.61 -0.52
N LEU A 321 31.98 -4.45 -0.42
CA LEU A 321 32.57 -3.17 -0.80
C LEU A 321 33.68 -2.79 0.17
N VAL A 322 33.46 -2.94 1.49
CA VAL A 322 34.46 -2.62 2.51
C VAL A 322 35.71 -3.49 2.38
N ALA A 323 35.57 -4.74 1.96
CA ALA A 323 36.69 -5.65 1.72
C ALA A 323 37.64 -5.17 0.61
N VAL A 324 37.13 -4.40 -0.36
CA VAL A 324 37.90 -3.88 -1.50
C VAL A 324 38.27 -2.41 -1.31
N GLN A 325 37.36 -1.61 -0.76
CA GLN A 325 37.45 -0.14 -0.69
C GLN A 325 36.78 0.40 0.59
N PRO A 326 37.45 0.31 1.75
CA PRO A 326 36.86 0.58 3.07
C PRO A 326 36.51 2.04 3.33
N GLU A 327 37.03 2.99 2.55
CA GLU A 327 36.77 4.42 2.75
C GLU A 327 35.47 4.91 2.07
N ILE A 328 34.84 4.10 1.21
CA ILE A 328 33.53 4.43 0.65
C ILE A 328 32.48 4.28 1.76
N ALA A 329 31.92 5.42 2.18
CA ALA A 329 30.89 5.45 3.21
C ALA A 329 29.62 4.71 2.78
N PHE A 330 28.96 4.03 3.74
CA PHE A 330 27.73 3.27 3.52
C PHE A 330 26.64 4.05 2.79
N TYR A 331 26.48 5.34 3.09
CA TYR A 331 25.42 6.13 2.46
C TYR A 331 25.60 6.26 0.94
N LYS A 332 26.85 6.26 0.44
CA LYS A 332 27.14 6.30 -1.00
C LYS A 332 26.81 4.97 -1.67
N PHE A 333 27.13 3.86 -1.00
CA PHE A 333 26.72 2.53 -1.42
C PHE A 333 25.19 2.43 -1.52
N ARG A 334 24.46 2.90 -0.49
CA ARG A 334 22.99 2.93 -0.49
C ARG A 334 22.40 3.81 -1.60
N ILE A 335 23.02 4.95 -1.91
CA ILE A 335 22.60 5.79 -3.05
C ILE A 335 22.73 5.02 -4.37
N PHE A 336 23.87 4.35 -4.57
CA PHE A 336 24.13 3.55 -5.76
C PHE A 336 23.12 2.40 -5.90
N GLU A 337 22.88 1.66 -4.81
CA GLU A 337 21.84 0.64 -4.68
C GLU A 337 20.47 1.18 -5.12
N ILE A 338 20.00 2.25 -4.50
CA ILE A 338 18.68 2.82 -4.80
C ILE A 338 18.60 3.28 -6.26
N ALA A 339 19.62 3.94 -6.79
CA ALA A 339 19.61 4.44 -8.16
C ALA A 339 19.53 3.30 -9.20
N ARG A 340 20.22 2.18 -8.95
CA ARG A 340 20.14 0.98 -9.80
C ARG A 340 18.79 0.29 -9.70
N GLY A 341 18.28 0.12 -8.47
CA GLY A 341 16.98 -0.51 -8.24
C GLY A 341 15.81 0.29 -8.79
N ARG A 342 15.87 1.63 -8.73
CA ARG A 342 14.83 2.51 -9.26
C ARG A 342 14.69 2.38 -10.79
N LYS A 343 15.81 2.28 -11.52
CA LYS A 343 15.76 2.06 -12.97
C LYS A 343 14.98 0.80 -13.33
N ARG A 344 15.20 -0.30 -12.59
CA ARG A 344 14.46 -1.57 -12.75
C ARG A 344 12.99 -1.45 -12.34
N TRP A 345 12.68 -0.65 -11.33
CA TRP A 345 11.31 -0.47 -10.84
C TRP A 345 10.42 0.38 -11.76
N GLN A 346 11.03 1.21 -12.62
CA GLN A 346 10.30 2.05 -13.58
C GLN A 346 10.02 1.37 -14.93
N THR A 347 10.80 0.35 -15.28
CA THR A 347 10.63 -0.51 -16.46
C THR A 347 9.70 -1.66 -16.14
#